data_AF-A0A936ZCQ8-F1
#
_entry.id   AF-A0A936ZCQ8-F1
#
_cell.length_a   1.000
_cell.length_b   1.000
_cell.length_c   1.000
_cell.angle_alpha   90.00
_cell.angle_beta   90.00
_cell.angle_gamma   90.00
#
_symmetry.space_group_name_H-M   'P 1'
#
loop_
_entity.id
_entity.type
_entity.pdbx_description
1 polymer ?
#
loop_
_entity_poly.entity_id
_entity_poly.type
_entity_poly.pdbx_seq_one_letter_code
_entity_poly.pdbx_strand_id
1 'polypeptide(L)' 'MQEEGLTVGRRRTVRLRRENGLKARQKRRFKRTADSHHAFPITANLIDQDFSAERPDQKWAEDIS' A
#
# COMPACT_ATOMS: atom_id res chain seq x y z
N MET A 1 -13.44 18.94 5.69
CA MET A 1 -14.20 20.16 6.03
C MET A 1 -13.62 20.95 7.20
N GLN A 2 -12.69 20.43 8.02
CA GLN A 2 -11.94 21.29 8.95
C GLN A 2 -10.69 21.93 8.32
N GLU A 3 -10.23 21.45 7.15
CA GLU A 3 -9.11 22.07 6.42
C GLU A 3 -9.52 23.23 5.50
N GLU A 4 -10.82 23.48 5.30
CA GLU A 4 -11.34 24.59 4.46
C GLU A 4 -12.05 25.69 5.28
N GLY A 5 -11.88 25.73 6.61
CA GLY A 5 -12.44 26.79 7.46
C GLY A 5 -13.97 26.79 7.62
N LEU A 6 -14.69 25.84 7.03
CA LEU A 6 -16.14 25.73 7.14
C LEU A 6 -16.55 25.06 8.47
N THR A 7 -16.92 25.86 9.47
CA THR A 7 -17.45 25.38 10.76
C THR A 7 -18.86 24.78 10.60
N VAL A 8 -18.93 23.54 10.13
CA VAL A 8 -20.20 22.80 9.98
C VAL A 8 -20.36 21.81 11.12
N GLY A 9 -21.42 21.99 11.92
CA GLY A 9 -21.72 21.09 13.03
C GLY A 9 -22.04 19.65 12.57
N ARG A 10 -21.63 18.67 13.38
CA ARG A 10 -21.78 17.22 13.09
C ARG A 10 -23.17 16.83 12.59
N ARG A 11 -24.24 17.39 13.16
CA ARG A 11 -25.64 17.11 12.77
C ARG A 11 -25.94 17.51 11.32
N ARG A 12 -25.44 18.67 10.88
CA ARG A 12 -25.61 19.17 9.51
C ARG A 12 -24.88 18.29 8.51
N THR A 13 -23.65 17.88 8.81
CA THR A 13 -22.86 16.97 7.96
C THR A 13 -23.53 15.60 7.81
N VAL A 14 -24.10 15.05 8.88
CA VAL A 14 -24.84 13.78 8.82
C VAL A 14 -26.10 13.91 7.97
N ARG A 15 -26.87 14.98 8.14
CA ARG A 15 -28.07 15.25 7.33
C ARG A 15 -27.71 15.35 5.85
N LEU A 16 -26.73 16.20 5.51
CA LEU A 16 -26.29 16.39 4.12
C LEU A 16 -25.76 15.09 3.50
N ARG A 17 -24.98 14.29 4.23
CA ARG A 17 -24.52 12.98 3.74
C ARG A 17 -25.70 12.05 3.42
N ARG A 18 -26.75 12.05 4.24
CA ARG A 18 -27.95 11.23 4.01
C ARG A 18 -28.74 11.72 2.79
N GLU A 19 -29.02 13.03 2.72
CA GLU A 19 -29.76 13.64 1.60
C GLU A 19 -29.07 13.43 0.26
N ASN A 20 -27.72 13.46 0.24
CA ASN A 20 -26.92 13.27 -0.97
C ASN A 20 -26.50 11.81 -1.21
N GLY A 21 -26.98 10.85 -0.40
CA GLY A 21 -26.62 9.44 -0.54
C GLY A 21 -25.13 9.11 -0.34
N LEU A 22 -24.36 10.03 0.27
CA LEU A 22 -22.92 9.92 0.42
C LEU A 22 -22.56 8.94 1.54
N LYS A 23 -21.79 7.90 1.20
CA LYS A 23 -21.25 6.92 2.15
C LYS A 23 -19.74 7.08 2.26
N ALA A 24 -19.23 7.03 3.49
CA ALA A 24 -17.80 7.00 3.71
C ALA A 24 -17.24 5.65 3.25
N ARG A 25 -16.30 5.67 2.31
CA ARG A 25 -15.57 4.46 1.90
C ARG A 25 -14.48 4.18 2.93
N GLN A 26 -14.61 3.08 3.66
CA GLN A 26 -13.52 2.63 4.54
C GLN A 26 -12.39 2.05 3.68
N LYS A 27 -11.15 2.46 3.97
CA LYS A 27 -9.96 1.84 3.35
C LYS A 27 -9.84 0.41 3.88
N ARG A 28 -9.66 -0.57 2.99
CA ARG A 28 -9.33 -1.94 3.39
C ARG A 28 -8.00 -1.93 4.14
N ARG A 29 -7.90 -2.65 5.26
CA ARG A 29 -6.62 -2.84 5.95
C ARG A 29 -5.63 -3.52 4.99
N PHE A 30 -4.42 -2.97 4.90
CA PHE A 30 -3.33 -3.63 4.20
C PHE A 30 -2.91 -4.88 4.99
N LYS A 31 -2.71 -6.01 4.31
CA LYS A 31 -2.20 -7.25 4.89
C LYS A 31 -0.91 -7.58 4.17
N ARG A 32 0.20 -7.65 4.92
CA ARG A 32 1.49 -8.14 4.40
C ARG A 32 1.35 -9.65 4.18
N THR A 33 1.53 -10.10 2.94
CA THR A 33 1.45 -11.52 2.54
C THR A 33 2.79 -12.23 2.70
N ALA A 34 3.89 -11.49 2.70
CA ALA A 34 5.22 -12.01 2.97
C ALA A 34 5.54 -12.04 4.48
N ASP A 35 5.91 -13.23 4.97
CA ASP A 35 6.55 -13.37 6.27
C ASP A 35 8.01 -12.96 6.18
N SER A 36 8.27 -11.64 6.23
CA SER A 36 9.63 -11.11 6.27
C SER A 36 10.34 -11.34 7.63
N HIS A 37 9.66 -11.93 8.61
CA HIS A 37 10.20 -12.20 9.96
C HIS A 37 10.27 -13.72 10.21
N HIS A 38 10.78 -14.45 9.23
CA HIS A 38 11.00 -15.89 9.37
C HIS A 38 12.39 -16.19 9.94
N ALA A 39 12.50 -17.27 10.71
CA ALA A 39 13.79 -17.75 11.23
C ALA A 39 14.59 -18.58 10.20
N PHE A 40 14.05 -18.76 8.98
CA PHE A 40 14.76 -19.48 7.93
C PHE A 40 15.99 -18.70 7.43
N PRO A 41 17.05 -19.39 6.97
CA PRO A 41 18.21 -18.75 6.38
C PRO A 41 17.80 -17.84 5.21
N ILE A 42 18.10 -16.56 5.34
CA ILE A 42 18.00 -15.61 4.22
C ILE A 42 19.22 -15.88 3.34
N THR A 43 19.00 -16.31 2.10
CA THR A 43 20.08 -16.45 1.13
C THR A 43 20.71 -15.09 0.85
N ALA A 44 22.03 -15.06 0.65
CA ALA A 44 22.73 -13.82 0.31
C ALA A 44 22.18 -13.26 -1.01
N ASN A 45 21.99 -11.94 -1.07
CA ASN A 45 21.66 -11.26 -2.32
C ASN A 45 22.91 -11.26 -3.22
N LEU A 46 22.97 -12.21 -4.16
CA LEU A 46 24.13 -12.43 -5.02
C LEU A 46 24.34 -11.31 -6.05
N ILE A 47 23.27 -10.58 -6.39
CA ILE A 47 23.33 -9.53 -7.42
C ILE A 47 23.41 -8.13 -6.81
N ASP A 48 23.00 -7.94 -5.55
CA ASP A 48 23.00 -6.66 -4.84
C ASP A 48 22.49 -5.46 -5.67
N GLN A 49 21.40 -5.70 -6.42
CA GLN A 49 20.79 -4.73 -7.35
C GLN A 49 21.67 -4.33 -8.55
N ASP A 50 22.79 -5.01 -8.81
CA ASP A 50 23.52 -4.91 -10.05
C ASP A 50 22.87 -5.77 -11.14
N PHE A 51 22.06 -5.11 -11.97
CA PHE A 51 21.39 -5.70 -13.13
C PHE A 51 22.22 -5.64 -14.42
N SER A 52 23.47 -5.19 -14.38
CA SER A 52 24.33 -5.20 -15.56
C SER A 52 24.72 -6.63 -15.95
N ALA A 53 24.68 -6.95 -17.25
CA ALA A 53 25.08 -8.24 -17.79
C ALA A 53 25.78 -8.05 -19.13
N GLU A 54 26.86 -8.80 -19.36
CA GLU A 54 27.64 -8.74 -20.61
C GLU A 54 27.02 -9.61 -21.71
N ARG A 55 26.28 -10.66 -21.32
CA ARG A 55 25.64 -11.63 -22.21
C ARG A 55 24.28 -12.07 -21.66
N PRO A 56 23.37 -12.59 -22.52
CA PRO A 56 22.14 -13.22 -22.07
C PRO A 56 22.39 -14.35 -21.07
N ASP A 57 21.37 -14.64 -20.25
CA ASP A 57 21.33 -15.76 -19.29
C ASP A 57 22.34 -15.71 -18.12
N GLN A 58 23.01 -14.57 -17.89
CA GLN A 58 23.99 -14.40 -16.80
C GLN A 58 23.36 -14.04 -15.44
N LYS A 59 22.23 -13.33 -15.43
CA LYS A 59 21.54 -12.89 -14.22
C LYS A 59 20.03 -13.02 -14.42
N TRP A 60 19.33 -13.57 -13.43
CA TRP A 60 17.88 -13.78 -13.43
C TRP A 60 17.31 -13.19 -12.14
N ALA A 61 16.25 -12.39 -12.25
CA ALA A 61 15.54 -11.81 -11.12
C ALA A 61 14.03 -11.90 -11.38
N GLU A 62 13.28 -12.28 -10.36
CA GLU A 62 11.82 -12.39 -10.40
C GLU A 62 11.25 -11.72 -9.14
N ASP A 63 10.14 -11.02 -9.30
CA ASP A 63 9.35 -10.50 -8.18
C ASP A 63 8.22 -11.47 -7.88
N ILE A 64 8.06 -11.83 -6.61
CA ILE A 64 6.96 -12.70 -6.14
C ILE A 64 6.01 -11.81 -5.32
N SER A 65 4.80 -11.62 -5.84
CA SER A 65 3.72 -10.83 -5.23
C SER A 65 2.85 -11.60 -4.24
#